data_AF-I1LY73-F1
#
_entry.id   AF-I1LY73-F1
#
_cell.length_a   1.000
_cell.length_b   1.000
_cell.length_c   1.000
_cell.angle_alpha   90.00
_cell.angle_beta   90.00
_cell.angle_gamma   90.00
#
_symmetry.space_group_name_H-M   'P 1'
#
loop_
_entity.id
_entity.type
_entity.pdbx_description
1 polymer ?
#
loop_
_entity_poly.entity_id
_entity_poly.type
_entity_poly.pdbx_seq_one_letter_code
_entity_poly.pdbx_strand_id
1 'polypeptide(L)'
;MGDENGNQNSAPPQNGGFLIPNIFTLTIPQVDGGSNLSIKVRWSQKIVYSKGQFSLNVPFTFPDFVNPAGKRISKREKIQINVDAVTGVELLCKTISHPLKEVRRHAGSMGFLYDSDVLSWSKVDFSFSYAVSSSHINGGVLLESASVQDFDEREMFYMYLSPGDIQSHKVFKKDIIFIIDISGSMRGKLIEDTKNALLTALSKLNHDDSFNILAFNGETYLFSKAMDLASGDAVERATEWINTNFIAGSGTNISHPLNTAIEMLSNIQSSVPIVFLVTDGTVEDERQICAMVKNRMINGESICPRIYTFGIGSFCNHYFLRMLAMIGRGQYDAALDVDLIEPRMLTLFDKASSLILANIKMDTLDDLDDLEVYPPHIPDLSSEGPLILSGRYRGNFPKTLKVKGILADFSNFVVDMKIQNAKDIPVQKISARDQIEHLTAQAWLMENKQLEQKVAKLSLQTGFTSEYTRMMIHETDHLKKVKESSGPKEASKKSNPLFEAPVQGQRMILLPHLGIGFGNLTATAENTPPGFESKLPEVPEIFKAATNCFETLCSYCCCMCCIQCCTRINSQCATALAQLCIGLGCFGCISCCSDICCSGNEG
;
A
#
# COMPACT_ATOMS: atom_id res chain seq x y z
N MET A 1 -38.30 -2.10 -0.12
CA MET A 1 -39.35 -3.11 0.17
C MET A 1 -39.46 -4.02 -1.03
N GLY A 2 -39.25 -5.33 -0.84
CA GLY A 2 -39.41 -6.36 -1.87
C GLY A 2 -38.21 -7.30 -2.00
N ASP A 3 -38.29 -8.40 -1.26
CA ASP A 3 -37.62 -9.71 -1.41
C ASP A 3 -36.19 -9.94 -0.87
N GLU A 4 -36.20 -10.27 0.43
CA GLU A 4 -35.27 -11.17 1.11
C GLU A 4 -35.43 -12.64 0.66
N ASN A 5 -34.38 -13.44 0.93
CA ASN A 5 -34.28 -14.91 0.85
C ASN A 5 -33.63 -15.52 -0.41
N GLY A 6 -32.35 -15.23 -0.59
CA GLY A 6 -31.40 -16.15 -1.21
C GLY A 6 -30.54 -16.82 -0.14
N ASN A 7 -31.01 -17.92 0.44
CA ASN A 7 -30.27 -18.72 1.42
C ASN A 7 -29.09 -19.44 0.70
N GLN A 8 -27.96 -18.74 0.54
CA GLN A 8 -26.72 -19.34 0.04
C GLN A 8 -26.09 -20.12 1.18
N ASN A 9 -25.98 -21.45 1.02
CA ASN A 9 -25.11 -22.31 1.82
C ASN A 9 -23.64 -21.95 1.57
N SER A 10 -23.20 -20.78 2.01
CA SER A 10 -21.78 -20.48 2.20
C SER A 10 -21.40 -21.01 3.57
N ALA A 11 -20.53 -22.02 3.61
CA ALA A 11 -19.88 -22.40 4.87
C ALA A 11 -19.23 -21.14 5.49
N PRO A 12 -19.29 -20.94 6.82
CA PRO A 12 -18.64 -19.83 7.48
C PRO A 12 -17.14 -19.81 7.11
N PRO A 13 -16.48 -18.64 7.07
CA PRO A 13 -15.06 -18.53 6.75
C PRO A 13 -14.29 -19.45 7.69
N GLN A 14 -13.88 -20.62 7.19
CA GLN A 14 -13.06 -21.54 7.96
C GLN A 14 -11.67 -20.91 8.05
N ASN A 15 -11.14 -20.83 9.28
CA ASN A 15 -9.78 -20.44 9.64
C ASN A 15 -8.74 -20.91 8.61
N GLY A 16 -8.54 -20.12 7.57
CA GLY A 16 -7.97 -20.58 6.30
C GLY A 16 -7.27 -19.45 5.58
N GLY A 17 -6.51 -18.67 6.35
CA GLY A 17 -5.68 -17.58 5.86
C GLY A 17 -6.33 -16.21 5.97
N PHE A 18 -5.55 -15.27 6.50
CA PHE A 18 -5.85 -13.85 6.44
C PHE A 18 -4.68 -13.14 5.76
N LEU A 19 -5.01 -12.04 5.07
CA LEU A 19 -4.03 -11.10 4.55
C LEU A 19 -4.19 -9.82 5.37
N ILE A 20 -3.20 -9.51 6.18
CA ILE A 20 -3.03 -8.20 6.80
C ILE A 20 -2.03 -7.46 5.90
N PRO A 21 -2.06 -6.11 5.81
CA PRO A 21 -0.97 -5.37 5.18
C PRO A 21 0.39 -5.92 5.62
N ASN A 22 1.18 -6.40 4.67
CA ASN A 22 2.52 -7.01 4.85
C ASN A 22 2.60 -8.47 5.34
N ILE A 23 1.50 -9.18 5.63
CA ILE A 23 1.53 -10.60 6.02
C ILE A 23 0.47 -11.41 5.27
N PHE A 24 0.91 -12.45 4.56
CA PHE A 24 0.04 -13.46 3.96
C PHE A 24 0.15 -14.77 4.75
N THR A 25 -0.95 -15.16 5.41
CA THR A 25 -1.02 -16.45 6.11
C THR A 25 -1.89 -17.40 5.30
N LEU A 26 -1.42 -18.63 5.09
CA LEU A 26 -2.22 -19.71 4.52
C LEU A 26 -2.02 -20.98 5.32
N THR A 27 -3.11 -21.51 5.88
CA THR A 27 -3.10 -22.82 6.53
C THR A 27 -3.26 -23.91 5.48
N ILE A 28 -2.24 -24.73 5.34
CA ILE A 28 -2.26 -25.88 4.44
C ILE A 28 -2.93 -27.04 5.19
N PRO A 29 -3.90 -27.75 4.58
CA PRO A 29 -4.54 -28.90 5.22
C PRO A 29 -3.51 -29.99 5.54
N GLN A 30 -3.90 -30.93 6.42
CA GLN A 30 -3.03 -32.07 6.74
C GLN A 30 -2.66 -32.83 5.46
N VAL A 31 -1.36 -33.08 5.31
CA VAL A 31 -0.79 -33.84 4.19
C VAL A 31 -0.25 -35.19 4.67
N ASP A 32 -0.30 -36.21 3.82
CA ASP A 32 0.18 -37.54 4.15
C ASP A 32 1.69 -37.56 4.41
N GLY A 33 2.12 -38.45 5.30
CA GLY A 33 3.54 -38.65 5.59
C GLY A 33 4.34 -39.04 4.35
N GLY A 34 5.48 -38.37 4.13
CA GLY A 34 6.33 -38.58 2.95
C GLY A 34 5.95 -37.73 1.73
N SER A 35 4.90 -36.92 1.83
CA SER A 35 4.52 -35.98 0.77
C SER A 35 5.55 -34.86 0.58
N ASN A 36 5.72 -34.41 -0.66
CA ASN A 36 6.47 -33.20 -0.98
C ASN A 36 5.54 -32.00 -1.02
N LEU A 37 5.79 -31.02 -0.18
CA LEU A 37 5.07 -29.75 -0.19
C LEU A 37 5.85 -28.71 -1.00
N SER A 38 5.20 -28.10 -1.99
CA SER A 38 5.76 -26.99 -2.77
C SER A 38 4.83 -25.80 -2.70
N ILE A 39 5.36 -24.65 -2.30
CA ILE A 39 4.63 -23.38 -2.22
C ILE A 39 5.29 -22.41 -3.19
N LYS A 40 4.48 -21.83 -4.08
CA LYS A 40 4.93 -20.80 -5.02
C LYS A 40 4.06 -19.57 -4.86
N VAL A 41 4.66 -18.49 -4.38
CA VAL A 41 4.01 -17.18 -4.25
C VAL A 41 4.55 -16.26 -5.35
N ARG A 42 3.67 -15.47 -5.96
CA ARG A 42 4.03 -14.43 -6.92
C ARG A 42 3.31 -13.15 -6.50
N TRP A 43 4.05 -12.05 -6.39
CA TRP A 43 3.49 -10.75 -6.10
C TRP A 43 4.11 -9.70 -7.03
N SER A 44 3.57 -8.49 -6.97
CA SER A 44 4.07 -7.33 -7.68
C SER A 44 4.05 -6.13 -6.74
N GLN A 45 5.11 -5.33 -6.76
CA GLN A 45 5.21 -4.11 -5.97
C GLN A 45 5.92 -3.03 -6.77
N LYS A 46 5.57 -1.78 -6.48
CA LYS A 46 6.32 -0.63 -6.99
C LYS A 46 7.66 -0.58 -6.27
N ILE A 47 8.76 -0.42 -7.03
CA ILE A 47 10.08 -0.24 -6.45
C ILE A 47 10.15 1.17 -5.85
N VAL A 48 10.70 1.29 -4.64
CA VAL A 48 10.83 2.58 -3.96
C VAL A 48 11.97 3.36 -4.61
N TYR A 49 11.72 4.60 -4.98
CA TYR A 49 12.76 5.54 -5.37
C TYR A 49 12.94 6.57 -4.26
N SER A 50 14.19 6.80 -3.86
CA SER A 50 14.54 7.86 -2.92
C SER A 50 16.02 8.21 -3.10
N LYS A 51 16.37 9.49 -2.97
CA LYS A 51 17.77 9.97 -3.01
C LYS A 51 18.56 9.44 -4.21
N GLY A 52 17.94 9.43 -5.39
CA GLY A 52 18.60 9.02 -6.64
C GLY A 52 18.71 7.51 -6.88
N GLN A 53 18.09 6.67 -6.03
CA GLN A 53 18.24 5.21 -6.11
C GLN A 53 16.89 4.50 -6.05
N PHE A 54 16.77 3.44 -6.84
CA PHE A 54 15.70 2.46 -6.77
C PHE A 54 16.09 1.35 -5.79
N SER A 55 15.23 1.07 -4.81
CA SER A 55 15.48 0.09 -3.75
C SER A 55 14.36 -0.95 -3.65
N LEU A 56 14.76 -2.21 -3.58
CA LEU A 56 13.91 -3.37 -3.32
C LEU A 56 14.31 -3.97 -1.98
N ASN A 57 13.42 -3.86 -1.00
CA ASN A 57 13.55 -4.52 0.29
C ASN A 57 12.42 -5.55 0.43
N VAL A 58 12.77 -6.79 0.78
CA VAL A 58 11.83 -7.90 0.93
C VAL A 58 12.20 -8.70 2.17
N PRO A 59 11.24 -9.02 3.06
CA PRO A 59 11.47 -9.94 4.15
C PRO A 59 12.05 -11.26 3.64
N PHE A 60 13.22 -11.63 4.15
CA PHE A 60 13.94 -12.84 3.77
C PHE A 60 14.54 -13.56 4.99
N THR A 61 13.92 -13.32 6.14
CA THR A 61 14.30 -13.91 7.42
C THR A 61 13.42 -15.12 7.72
N PHE A 62 14.05 -16.24 8.09
CA PHE A 62 13.35 -17.47 8.45
C PHE A 62 13.47 -17.74 9.96
N PRO A 63 12.36 -17.79 10.71
CA PRO A 63 12.40 -18.09 12.14
C PRO A 63 12.96 -19.49 12.44
N ASP A 64 13.59 -19.65 13.60
CA ASP A 64 14.25 -20.90 13.99
C ASP A 64 13.27 -22.10 14.06
N PHE A 65 11.98 -21.83 14.39
CA PHE A 65 10.92 -22.82 14.46
C PHE A 65 10.45 -23.39 13.10
N VAL A 66 10.88 -22.81 11.98
CA VAL A 66 10.58 -23.34 10.63
C VAL A 66 11.33 -24.65 10.36
N ASN A 67 12.37 -24.97 11.13
CA ASN A 67 13.10 -26.24 11.01
C ASN A 67 12.44 -27.33 11.88
N PRO A 68 11.80 -28.36 11.30
CA PRO A 68 11.24 -29.45 12.09
C PRO A 68 12.36 -30.19 12.85
N ALA A 69 12.16 -30.39 14.15
CA ALA A 69 13.11 -31.10 15.00
C ALA A 69 13.29 -32.55 14.53
N GLY A 70 14.55 -33.04 14.51
CA GLY A 70 14.85 -34.47 14.37
C GLY A 70 15.28 -34.97 12.97
N LYS A 71 15.40 -34.11 11.95
CA LYS A 71 16.02 -34.52 10.66
C LYS A 71 17.03 -33.48 10.15
N ARG A 72 18.21 -33.94 9.73
CA ARG A 72 19.18 -33.13 8.96
C ARG A 72 18.64 -32.96 7.54
N ILE A 73 17.83 -31.94 7.32
CA ILE A 73 17.33 -31.57 6.00
C ILE A 73 18.42 -30.73 5.30
N SER A 74 18.79 -31.10 4.07
CA SER A 74 19.62 -30.25 3.22
C SER A 74 18.86 -28.97 2.88
N LYS A 75 19.43 -27.81 3.17
CA LYS A 75 18.83 -26.51 2.89
C LYS A 75 19.57 -25.88 1.74
N ARG A 76 18.84 -25.34 0.78
CA ARG A 76 19.39 -24.64 -0.37
C ARG A 76 18.64 -23.34 -0.56
N GLU A 77 19.40 -22.27 -0.70
CA GLU A 77 18.87 -20.93 -0.96
C GLU A 77 19.26 -20.51 -2.37
N LYS A 78 18.28 -19.92 -3.07
CA LYS A 78 18.50 -19.37 -4.41
C LYS A 78 17.82 -18.02 -4.53
N ILE A 79 18.60 -17.00 -4.87
CA ILE A 79 18.13 -15.63 -5.13
C ILE A 79 18.55 -15.27 -6.55
N GLN A 80 17.60 -14.87 -7.37
CA GLN A 80 17.85 -14.37 -8.72
C GLN A 80 17.21 -13.00 -8.87
N ILE A 81 18.00 -12.03 -9.33
CA ILE A 81 17.54 -10.67 -9.64
C ILE A 81 17.82 -10.42 -11.11
N ASN A 82 16.82 -9.91 -11.81
CA ASN A 82 16.99 -9.34 -13.15
C ASN A 82 16.44 -7.92 -13.11
N VAL A 83 17.25 -6.95 -13.49
CA VAL A 83 16.85 -5.55 -13.62
C VAL A 83 16.94 -5.19 -15.09
N ASP A 84 15.84 -4.75 -15.67
CA ASP A 84 15.77 -4.28 -17.04
C ASP A 84 15.17 -2.85 -17.02
N ALA A 85 15.97 -1.87 -17.41
CA ALA A 85 15.63 -0.46 -17.45
C ALA A 85 15.48 0.04 -18.89
N VAL A 86 14.39 0.75 -19.14
CA VAL A 86 13.99 1.23 -20.47
C VAL A 86 14.92 2.33 -21.02
N THR A 87 15.68 2.98 -20.15
CA THR A 87 16.48 4.17 -20.49
C THR A 87 17.61 3.85 -21.47
N GLY A 88 18.04 2.59 -21.54
CA GLY A 88 19.23 2.19 -22.31
C GLY A 88 20.53 2.77 -21.75
N VAL A 89 20.48 3.36 -20.55
CA VAL A 89 21.64 3.95 -19.87
C VAL A 89 22.27 2.93 -18.94
N GLU A 90 23.52 3.17 -18.55
CA GLU A 90 24.23 2.33 -17.60
C GLU A 90 23.52 2.34 -16.23
N LEU A 91 23.41 1.13 -15.68
CA LEU A 91 22.84 0.88 -14.37
C LEU A 91 23.98 0.68 -13.37
N LEU A 92 23.92 1.40 -12.25
CA LEU A 92 24.91 1.31 -11.18
C LEU A 92 24.31 0.55 -10.00
N CYS A 93 24.80 -0.65 -9.74
CA CYS A 93 24.47 -1.35 -8.50
C CYS A 93 25.04 -0.60 -7.29
N LYS A 94 24.25 -0.45 -6.23
CA LYS A 94 24.62 0.32 -5.03
C LYS A 94 24.70 -0.58 -3.80
N THR A 95 23.57 -1.16 -3.39
CA THR A 95 23.49 -2.02 -2.20
C THR A 95 23.12 -3.44 -2.59
N ILE A 96 23.76 -4.42 -1.95
CA ILE A 96 23.41 -5.84 -2.04
C ILE A 96 23.55 -6.46 -0.63
N SER A 97 22.48 -7.03 -0.07
CA SER A 97 22.55 -7.67 1.26
C SER A 97 23.06 -9.12 1.27
N HIS A 98 23.13 -9.78 0.11
CA HIS A 98 23.52 -11.19 -0.04
C HIS A 98 24.72 -11.34 -0.99
N PRO A 99 25.52 -12.43 -0.93
CA PRO A 99 26.69 -12.63 -1.79
C PRO A 99 26.30 -13.01 -3.23
N LEU A 100 25.67 -12.09 -3.94
CA LEU A 100 25.22 -12.23 -5.32
C LEU A 100 26.40 -12.17 -6.29
N LYS A 101 26.40 -13.05 -7.29
CA LYS A 101 27.33 -13.00 -8.43
C LYS A 101 26.63 -12.37 -9.62
N GLU A 102 27.29 -11.42 -10.27
CA GLU A 102 26.80 -10.84 -11.53
C GLU A 102 26.87 -11.90 -12.65
N VAL A 103 25.74 -12.15 -13.31
CA VAL A 103 25.61 -13.14 -14.38
C VAL A 103 25.24 -12.51 -15.73
N ARG A 104 24.79 -11.26 -15.73
CA ARG A 104 24.38 -10.51 -16.92
C ARG A 104 24.70 -9.04 -16.72
N ARG A 105 25.33 -8.40 -17.69
CA ARG A 105 25.52 -6.95 -17.76
C ARG A 105 25.53 -6.48 -19.21
N HIS A 106 24.64 -5.56 -19.54
CA HIS A 106 24.68 -4.76 -20.77
C HIS A 106 23.96 -3.42 -20.53
N ALA A 107 24.00 -2.50 -21.49
CA ALA A 107 23.30 -1.22 -21.36
C ALA A 107 21.81 -1.43 -21.02
N GLY A 108 21.32 -0.75 -19.98
CA GLY A 108 19.96 -0.88 -19.48
C GLY A 108 19.61 -2.21 -18.79
N SER A 109 20.56 -3.12 -18.52
CA SER A 109 20.23 -4.38 -17.83
C SER A 109 21.36 -4.98 -17.00
N MET A 110 20.99 -5.54 -15.85
CA MET A 110 21.88 -6.30 -14.98
C MET A 110 21.16 -7.52 -14.40
N GLY A 111 21.90 -8.59 -14.17
CA GLY A 111 21.38 -9.81 -13.56
C GLY A 111 22.34 -10.38 -12.53
N PHE A 112 21.79 -10.86 -11.44
CA PHE A 112 22.52 -11.39 -10.29
C PHE A 112 21.95 -12.74 -9.85
N LEU A 113 22.84 -13.63 -9.40
CA LEU A 113 22.49 -14.96 -8.91
C LEU A 113 23.25 -15.29 -7.63
N TYR A 114 22.53 -15.77 -6.63
CA TYR A 114 23.05 -16.51 -5.49
C TYR A 114 22.36 -17.87 -5.47
N ASP A 115 23.15 -18.94 -5.31
CA ASP A 115 22.68 -20.32 -5.26
C ASP A 115 23.67 -21.11 -4.41
N SER A 116 23.26 -21.50 -3.20
CA SER A 116 24.14 -22.21 -2.24
C SER A 116 23.35 -23.16 -1.35
N ASP A 117 23.99 -24.26 -1.00
CA ASP A 117 23.58 -25.06 0.16
C ASP A 117 23.99 -24.32 1.44
N VAL A 118 23.11 -24.29 2.43
CA VAL A 118 23.28 -23.54 3.69
C VAL A 118 23.08 -24.42 4.91
N LEU A 119 23.82 -24.16 5.99
CA LEU A 119 23.66 -24.87 7.27
C LEU A 119 22.41 -24.39 8.02
N SER A 120 22.16 -23.09 7.98
CA SER A 120 21.00 -22.40 8.54
C SER A 120 20.44 -21.43 7.50
N TRP A 121 19.13 -21.22 7.53
CA TRP A 121 18.47 -20.22 6.69
C TRP A 121 18.98 -18.80 7.00
N SER A 122 18.84 -17.90 6.02
CA SER A 122 19.15 -16.49 6.18
C SER A 122 18.37 -15.86 7.33
N LYS A 123 19.07 -15.03 8.09
CA LYS A 123 18.55 -14.23 9.21
C LYS A 123 18.53 -12.73 8.88
N VAL A 124 18.74 -12.40 7.60
CA VAL A 124 18.85 -11.02 7.12
C VAL A 124 17.89 -10.87 5.95
N ASP A 125 17.12 -9.78 5.99
CA ASP A 125 16.21 -9.45 4.89
C ASP A 125 16.95 -9.14 3.60
N PHE A 126 16.26 -9.37 2.50
CA PHE A 126 16.81 -9.13 1.19
C PHE A 126 16.70 -7.66 0.85
N SER A 127 17.83 -7.03 0.53
CA SER A 127 17.94 -5.63 0.12
C SER A 127 18.82 -5.53 -1.11
N PHE A 128 18.30 -4.85 -2.14
CA PHE A 128 18.99 -4.57 -3.38
C PHE A 128 18.67 -3.16 -3.85
N SER A 129 19.68 -2.37 -4.22
CA SER A 129 19.46 -1.06 -4.80
C SER A 129 20.34 -0.77 -6.01
N TYR A 130 19.80 0.01 -6.93
CA TYR A 130 20.49 0.45 -8.14
C TYR A 130 20.13 1.90 -8.48
N ALA A 131 21.01 2.57 -9.21
CA ALA A 131 20.80 3.89 -9.74
C ALA A 131 20.84 3.87 -11.27
N VAL A 132 20.04 4.73 -11.89
CA VAL A 132 20.10 4.99 -13.34
C VAL A 132 20.86 6.30 -13.51
N SER A 133 22.05 6.25 -14.13
CA SER A 133 22.84 7.46 -14.33
C SER A 133 22.21 8.32 -15.44
N SER A 134 21.91 9.59 -15.17
CA SER A 134 21.51 10.55 -16.21
C SER A 134 21.81 11.95 -15.70
N SER A 135 22.40 12.83 -16.50
CA SER A 135 22.70 14.21 -16.08
C SER A 135 21.56 15.22 -16.33
N HIS A 136 20.49 14.79 -17.00
CA HIS A 136 19.36 15.65 -17.37
C HIS A 136 18.03 14.92 -17.17
N ILE A 137 16.94 15.70 -17.12
CA ILE A 137 15.57 15.16 -17.22
C ILE A 137 15.46 14.42 -18.55
N ASN A 138 15.01 13.17 -18.51
CA ASN A 138 14.82 12.35 -19.69
C ASN A 138 13.53 11.54 -19.58
N GLY A 139 13.04 11.02 -20.70
CA GLY A 139 11.86 10.18 -20.68
C GLY A 139 11.74 9.29 -21.90
N GLY A 140 10.85 8.32 -21.81
CA GLY A 140 10.51 7.43 -22.91
C GLY A 140 9.04 7.01 -22.87
N VAL A 141 8.59 6.49 -24.00
CA VAL A 141 7.29 5.87 -24.17
C VAL A 141 7.49 4.44 -24.65
N LEU A 142 6.85 3.51 -23.96
CA LEU A 142 6.69 2.13 -24.35
C LEU A 142 5.31 1.94 -24.94
N LEU A 143 5.22 1.27 -26.08
CA LEU A 143 3.96 0.87 -26.71
C LEU A 143 3.80 -0.64 -26.62
N GLU A 144 2.61 -1.12 -26.25
CA GLU A 144 2.27 -2.54 -26.26
C GLU A 144 0.94 -2.73 -26.99
N SER A 145 0.91 -3.68 -27.92
CA SER A 145 -0.32 -4.01 -28.63
C SER A 145 -1.26 -4.83 -27.78
N ALA A 146 -2.56 -4.60 -27.97
CA ALA A 146 -3.57 -5.36 -27.26
C ALA A 146 -3.47 -6.85 -27.62
N SER A 147 -3.49 -7.72 -26.60
CA SER A 147 -3.61 -9.16 -26.84
C SER A 147 -5.00 -9.50 -27.39
N VAL A 148 -5.13 -10.61 -28.13
CA VAL A 148 -6.43 -11.08 -28.66
C VAL A 148 -7.45 -11.37 -27.54
N GLN A 149 -6.99 -11.64 -26.31
CA GLN A 149 -7.85 -11.88 -25.14
C GLN A 149 -8.15 -10.60 -24.34
N ASP A 150 -7.65 -9.44 -24.77
CA ASP A 150 -7.89 -8.18 -24.08
C ASP A 150 -9.31 -7.68 -24.33
N PHE A 151 -10.06 -7.35 -23.27
CA PHE A 151 -11.47 -6.94 -23.41
C PHE A 151 -11.66 -5.51 -23.94
N ASP A 152 -10.63 -4.67 -23.90
CA ASP A 152 -10.68 -3.25 -24.28
C ASP A 152 -10.18 -3.05 -25.72
N GLU A 153 -9.36 -3.98 -26.23
CA GLU A 153 -8.85 -4.07 -27.62
C GLU A 153 -7.97 -2.88 -28.07
N ARG A 154 -7.92 -1.80 -27.30
CA ARG A 154 -7.09 -0.62 -27.58
C ARG A 154 -5.63 -0.89 -27.26
N GLU A 155 -4.75 -0.32 -28.08
CA GLU A 155 -3.31 -0.31 -27.88
C GLU A 155 -2.96 0.40 -26.57
N MET A 156 -1.83 0.05 -25.97
CA MET A 156 -1.42 0.55 -24.66
C MET A 156 -0.13 1.36 -24.77
N PHE A 157 0.00 2.37 -23.90
CA PHE A 157 1.25 3.08 -23.73
C PHE A 157 1.63 3.21 -22.26
N TYR A 158 2.93 3.26 -22.01
CA TYR A 158 3.53 3.57 -20.72
C TYR A 158 4.63 4.58 -20.92
N MET A 159 4.50 5.71 -20.26
CA MET A 159 5.40 6.84 -20.35
C MET A 159 6.04 7.09 -19.00
N TYR A 160 7.33 7.37 -19.01
CA TYR A 160 8.05 7.79 -17.82
C TYR A 160 8.87 9.04 -18.12
N LEU A 161 8.97 9.92 -17.14
CA LEU A 161 9.83 11.09 -17.13
C LEU A 161 10.67 11.04 -15.86
N SER A 162 11.97 10.84 -15.99
CA SER A 162 12.93 10.74 -14.89
C SER A 162 13.58 12.09 -14.62
N PRO A 163 13.76 12.48 -13.34
CA PRO A 163 14.37 13.76 -12.99
C PRO A 163 15.84 13.88 -13.41
N GLY A 164 16.56 12.76 -13.53
CA GLY A 164 18.02 12.75 -13.68
C GLY A 164 18.75 13.25 -12.42
N ASP A 165 20.06 13.06 -12.41
CA ASP A 165 21.04 13.55 -11.43
C ASP A 165 21.48 14.97 -11.84
N ILE A 166 20.59 15.94 -11.62
CA ILE A 166 20.86 17.35 -11.88
C ILE A 166 21.55 17.91 -10.64
N GLN A 167 22.87 18.04 -10.70
CA GLN A 167 23.71 18.52 -9.57
C GLN A 167 23.27 19.89 -8.99
N SER A 168 22.39 20.62 -9.68
CA SER A 168 21.75 21.85 -9.24
C SER A 168 20.22 21.69 -9.19
N HIS A 169 19.67 20.79 -8.36
CA HIS A 169 18.22 20.69 -8.13
C HIS A 169 17.70 22.00 -7.48
N LYS A 170 17.57 23.05 -8.28
CA LYS A 170 16.77 24.21 -7.93
C LYS A 170 15.34 23.71 -7.93
N VAL A 171 14.79 23.58 -6.74
CA VAL A 171 13.38 23.23 -6.53
C VAL A 171 12.56 24.51 -6.52
N PHE A 172 11.28 24.40 -6.85
CA PHE A 172 10.38 25.54 -6.72
C PHE A 172 10.32 26.02 -5.27
N LYS A 173 10.36 27.35 -5.07
CA LYS A 173 9.87 27.96 -3.83
C LYS A 173 8.41 27.54 -3.63
N LYS A 174 8.03 27.25 -2.40
CA LYS A 174 6.70 26.73 -2.08
C LYS A 174 6.03 27.48 -0.94
N ASP A 175 4.71 27.53 -1.03
CA ASP A 175 3.83 28.03 0.00
C ASP A 175 2.92 26.87 0.42
N ILE A 176 3.18 26.29 1.60
CA ILE A 176 2.57 25.04 2.02
C ILE A 176 1.61 25.26 3.18
N ILE A 177 0.38 24.79 3.05
CA ILE A 177 -0.55 24.70 4.18
C ILE A 177 -0.74 23.24 4.56
N PHE A 178 -0.33 22.90 5.78
CA PHE A 178 -0.58 21.58 6.37
C PHE A 178 -1.97 21.57 6.99
N ILE A 179 -2.83 20.66 6.57
CA ILE A 179 -4.16 20.44 7.13
C ILE A 179 -4.15 19.09 7.86
N ILE A 180 -4.20 19.12 9.19
CA ILE A 180 -3.98 17.93 10.02
C ILE A 180 -5.22 17.61 10.83
N ASP A 181 -5.69 16.39 10.67
CA ASP A 181 -6.78 15.83 11.47
C ASP A 181 -6.31 15.60 12.92
N ILE A 182 -7.09 16.15 13.85
CA ILE A 182 -6.95 16.00 15.30
C ILE A 182 -8.27 15.51 15.90
N SER A 183 -9.04 14.72 15.15
CA SER A 183 -10.23 14.03 15.63
C SER A 183 -9.92 12.99 16.70
N GLY A 184 -10.95 12.43 17.33
CA GLY A 184 -10.82 11.56 18.49
C GLY A 184 -10.13 10.24 18.16
N SER A 185 -10.30 9.74 16.93
CA SER A 185 -9.67 8.52 16.42
C SER A 185 -8.15 8.66 16.32
N MET A 186 -7.63 9.87 16.10
CA MET A 186 -6.19 10.16 16.05
C MET A 186 -5.48 10.05 17.42
N ARG A 187 -6.21 9.81 18.53
CA ARG A 187 -5.62 9.81 19.88
C ARG A 187 -4.48 8.80 20.03
N GLY A 188 -3.47 9.16 20.82
CA GLY A 188 -2.36 8.27 21.19
C GLY A 188 -1.27 8.27 20.14
N LYS A 189 -0.87 7.10 19.65
CA LYS A 189 0.31 6.99 18.76
C LYS A 189 0.11 7.69 17.41
N LEU A 190 -1.11 7.72 16.87
CA LEU A 190 -1.38 8.31 15.54
C LEU A 190 -1.08 9.82 15.51
N ILE A 191 -1.62 10.58 16.47
CA ILE A 191 -1.37 12.02 16.58
C ILE A 191 0.10 12.31 16.92
N GLU A 192 0.76 11.50 17.74
CA GLU A 192 2.18 11.70 18.08
C GLU A 192 3.11 11.43 16.88
N ASP A 193 2.90 10.34 16.14
CA ASP A 193 3.66 10.08 14.92
C ASP A 193 3.40 11.17 13.86
N THR A 194 2.16 11.65 13.76
CA THR A 194 1.79 12.75 12.84
C THR A 194 2.46 14.06 13.24
N LYS A 195 2.54 14.37 14.54
CA LYS A 195 3.30 15.52 15.06
C LYS A 195 4.78 15.40 14.70
N ASN A 196 5.40 14.25 14.97
CA ASN A 196 6.82 14.02 14.67
C ASN A 196 7.12 14.19 13.18
N ALA A 197 6.26 13.63 12.32
CA ALA A 197 6.36 13.78 10.89
C ALA A 197 6.19 15.25 10.44
N LEU A 198 5.22 15.97 10.99
CA LEU A 198 4.98 17.38 10.68
C LEU A 198 6.16 18.26 11.12
N LEU A 199 6.66 18.09 12.34
CA LEU A 199 7.82 18.85 12.85
C LEU A 199 9.07 18.60 12.00
N THR A 200 9.29 17.34 11.61
CA THR A 200 10.38 16.98 10.70
C THR A 200 10.18 17.61 9.32
N ALA A 201 8.96 17.62 8.78
CA ALA A 201 8.64 18.28 7.52
C ALA A 201 8.89 19.81 7.58
N LEU A 202 8.49 20.47 8.67
CA LEU A 202 8.75 21.90 8.88
C LEU A 202 10.25 22.20 8.91
N SER A 203 11.05 21.36 9.59
CA SER A 203 12.51 21.52 9.65
C SER A 203 13.22 21.36 8.28
N LYS A 204 12.56 20.72 7.32
CA LYS A 204 13.07 20.49 5.96
C LYS A 204 12.70 21.61 4.98
N LEU A 205 11.87 22.57 5.39
CA LEU A 205 11.53 23.72 4.55
C LEU A 205 12.75 24.63 4.35
N ASN A 206 12.88 25.22 3.16
CA ASN A 206 13.90 26.21 2.91
C ASN A 206 13.49 27.55 3.52
N HIS A 207 14.45 28.39 3.89
CA HIS A 207 14.20 29.73 4.44
C HIS A 207 13.34 30.65 3.54
N ASP A 208 13.36 30.42 2.22
CA ASP A 208 12.55 31.15 1.25
C ASP A 208 11.12 30.61 1.12
N ASP A 209 10.83 29.42 1.64
CA ASP A 209 9.49 28.84 1.64
C ASP A 209 8.62 29.52 2.70
N SER A 210 7.30 29.51 2.49
CA SER A 210 6.34 29.93 3.51
C SER A 210 5.43 28.76 3.87
N PHE A 211 4.93 28.76 5.11
CA PHE A 211 4.03 27.73 5.57
C PHE A 211 2.91 28.27 6.45
N ASN A 212 1.89 27.43 6.62
CA ASN A 212 0.89 27.58 7.67
C ASN A 212 0.36 26.21 8.09
N ILE A 213 -0.32 26.14 9.23
CA ILE A 213 -0.87 24.92 9.79
C ILE A 213 -2.31 25.16 10.18
N LEU A 214 -3.17 24.26 9.71
CA LEU A 214 -4.57 24.13 10.07
C LEU A 214 -4.74 22.79 10.76
N ALA A 215 -5.14 22.78 12.03
CA ALA A 215 -5.58 21.57 12.71
C ALA A 215 -7.11 21.53 12.68
N PHE A 216 -7.71 20.35 12.50
CA PHE A 216 -9.16 20.24 12.44
C PHE A 216 -9.70 19.00 13.13
N ASN A 217 -10.90 19.14 13.70
CA ASN A 217 -11.78 18.07 14.13
C ASN A 217 -13.19 18.47 13.67
N GLY A 218 -14.18 18.60 14.55
CA GLY A 218 -15.42 19.33 14.24
C GLY A 218 -15.21 20.83 13.98
N GLU A 219 -14.17 21.42 14.58
CA GLU A 219 -13.76 22.82 14.46
C GLU A 219 -12.44 22.95 13.69
N THR A 220 -12.02 24.18 13.38
CA THR A 220 -10.74 24.48 12.73
C THR A 220 -9.90 25.44 13.56
N TYR A 221 -8.63 25.07 13.77
CA TYR A 221 -7.64 25.83 14.52
C TYR A 221 -6.52 26.25 13.59
N LEU A 222 -6.24 27.55 13.55
CA LEU A 222 -5.26 28.14 12.65
C LEU A 222 -4.02 28.61 13.43
N PHE A 223 -2.83 28.23 12.95
CA PHE A 223 -1.56 28.68 13.53
C PHE A 223 -1.35 30.18 13.34
N SER A 224 -1.44 30.68 12.10
CA SER A 224 -1.26 32.10 11.77
C SER A 224 -2.35 32.57 10.80
N LYS A 225 -2.79 33.82 10.90
CA LYS A 225 -3.80 34.38 9.96
C LYS A 225 -3.26 34.56 8.53
N ALA A 226 -1.95 34.56 8.36
CA ALA A 226 -1.27 34.71 7.08
C ALA A 226 -0.17 33.64 6.94
N MET A 227 0.39 33.50 5.74
CA MET A 227 1.54 32.62 5.53
C MET A 227 2.77 33.20 6.24
N ASP A 228 3.48 32.36 7.00
CA ASP A 228 4.73 32.73 7.68
C ASP A 228 5.91 32.16 6.90
N LEU A 229 6.99 32.94 6.73
CA LEU A 229 8.25 32.41 6.18
C LEU A 229 8.81 31.33 7.11
N ALA A 230 9.40 30.28 6.54
CA ALA A 230 10.02 29.16 7.25
C ALA A 230 11.36 29.53 7.91
N SER A 231 11.35 30.60 8.71
CA SER A 231 12.45 30.99 9.59
C SER A 231 12.50 30.10 10.83
N GLY A 232 13.67 29.97 11.46
CA GLY A 232 13.83 29.16 12.67
C GLY A 232 12.86 29.55 13.80
N ASP A 233 12.67 30.86 14.01
CA ASP A 233 11.74 31.42 15.00
C ASP A 233 10.26 31.11 14.67
N ALA A 234 9.87 31.17 13.40
CA ALA A 234 8.52 30.74 12.98
C ALA A 234 8.28 29.25 13.17
N VAL A 235 9.28 28.41 12.87
CA VAL A 235 9.22 26.96 13.09
C VAL A 235 9.15 26.63 14.58
N GLU A 236 9.86 27.36 15.44
CA GLU A 236 9.79 27.20 16.89
C GLU A 236 8.40 27.56 17.44
N ARG A 237 7.84 28.72 17.05
CA ARG A 237 6.45 29.07 17.40
C ARG A 237 5.44 28.05 16.91
N ALA A 238 5.61 27.54 15.69
CA ALA A 238 4.75 26.49 15.15
C ALA A 238 4.87 25.19 15.98
N THR A 239 6.07 24.85 16.44
CA THR A 239 6.32 23.69 17.31
C THR A 239 5.57 23.83 18.63
N GLU A 240 5.67 24.97 19.29
CA GLU A 240 4.92 25.26 20.53
C GLU A 240 3.41 25.22 20.31
N TRP A 241 2.94 25.79 19.20
CA TRP A 241 1.53 25.78 18.84
C TRP A 241 1.01 24.36 18.56
N ILE A 242 1.76 23.52 17.84
CA ILE A 242 1.42 22.10 17.59
C ILE A 242 1.30 21.38 18.94
N ASN A 243 2.29 21.51 19.81
CA ASN A 243 2.31 20.84 21.12
C ASN A 243 1.11 21.23 22.00
N THR A 244 0.62 22.46 21.85
CA THR A 244 -0.50 22.99 22.63
C THR A 244 -1.87 22.67 22.02
N ASN A 245 -2.01 22.69 20.69
CA ASN A 245 -3.32 22.64 20.01
C ASN A 245 -3.66 21.27 19.41
N PHE A 246 -2.69 20.39 19.20
CA PHE A 246 -2.95 19.04 18.68
C PHE A 246 -3.45 18.14 19.83
N ILE A 247 -4.70 18.38 20.21
CA ILE A 247 -5.45 17.65 21.21
C ILE A 247 -6.60 16.96 20.49
N ALA A 248 -6.67 15.63 20.62
CA ALA A 248 -7.73 14.83 20.01
C ALA A 248 -9.11 15.32 20.48
N GLY A 249 -9.97 15.73 19.54
CA GLY A 249 -11.32 16.26 19.79
C GLY A 249 -12.38 15.57 18.96
N SER A 250 -13.66 15.84 19.23
CA SER A 250 -14.75 15.14 18.53
C SER A 250 -15.01 15.73 17.14
N GLY A 251 -15.45 14.86 16.21
CA GLY A 251 -15.88 15.22 14.86
C GLY A 251 -14.72 15.36 13.88
N THR A 252 -15.07 15.36 12.60
CA THR A 252 -14.14 15.44 11.48
C THR A 252 -14.78 16.30 10.39
N ASN A 253 -14.25 17.50 10.15
CA ASN A 253 -14.72 18.44 9.13
C ASN A 253 -13.55 18.81 8.20
N ILE A 254 -13.48 18.13 7.05
CA ILE A 254 -12.41 18.35 6.05
C ILE A 254 -12.71 19.58 5.18
N SER A 255 -13.99 19.86 4.91
CA SER A 255 -14.41 20.87 3.94
C SER A 255 -14.03 22.29 4.34
N HIS A 256 -14.23 22.66 5.62
CA HIS A 256 -13.92 24.00 6.10
C HIS A 256 -12.42 24.36 6.06
N PRO A 257 -11.49 23.59 6.66
CA PRO A 257 -10.07 23.91 6.62
C PRO A 257 -9.51 23.86 5.19
N LEU A 258 -10.01 22.96 4.34
CA LEU A 258 -9.58 22.88 2.94
C LEU A 258 -9.96 24.14 2.14
N ASN A 259 -11.19 24.66 2.33
CA ASN A 259 -11.59 25.93 1.73
C ASN A 259 -10.69 27.08 2.19
N THR A 260 -10.48 27.19 3.50
CA THR A 260 -9.63 28.22 4.10
C THR A 260 -8.22 28.16 3.51
N ALA A 261 -7.64 26.96 3.37
CA ALA A 261 -6.32 26.80 2.76
C ALA A 261 -6.27 27.25 1.30
N ILE A 262 -7.25 26.84 0.48
CA ILE A 262 -7.31 27.23 -0.94
C ILE A 262 -7.45 28.75 -1.08
N GLU A 263 -8.24 29.40 -0.21
CA GLU A 263 -8.41 30.84 -0.21
C GLU A 263 -7.13 31.58 0.19
N MET A 264 -6.43 31.11 1.23
CA MET A 264 -5.14 31.66 1.64
C MET A 264 -4.06 31.56 0.54
N LEU A 265 -4.11 30.51 -0.27
CA LEU A 265 -3.17 30.28 -1.38
C LEU A 265 -3.55 30.97 -2.70
N SER A 266 -4.74 31.57 -2.80
CA SER A 266 -5.31 32.04 -4.07
C SER A 266 -4.53 33.17 -4.78
N ASN A 267 -3.83 34.02 -4.01
CA ASN A 267 -3.14 35.20 -4.53
C ASN A 267 -1.62 35.04 -4.64
N ILE A 268 -1.11 33.82 -4.50
CA ILE A 268 0.32 33.56 -4.46
C ILE A 268 0.91 33.62 -5.88
N GLN A 269 1.96 34.42 -6.02
CA GLN A 269 2.67 34.64 -7.27
C GLN A 269 4.15 34.31 -7.06
N SER A 270 4.76 33.58 -8.00
CA SER A 270 6.19 33.21 -8.00
C SER A 270 6.63 32.06 -7.08
N SER A 271 5.70 31.19 -6.70
CA SER A 271 5.94 29.95 -5.95
C SER A 271 4.87 28.91 -6.27
N VAL A 272 5.06 27.69 -5.79
CA VAL A 272 4.09 26.60 -5.92
C VAL A 272 3.22 26.55 -4.66
N PRO A 273 1.92 26.86 -4.74
CA PRO A 273 0.99 26.65 -3.64
C PRO A 273 0.74 25.15 -3.44
N ILE A 274 0.82 24.68 -2.19
CA ILE A 274 0.64 23.28 -1.80
C ILE A 274 -0.30 23.20 -0.60
N VAL A 275 -1.27 22.30 -0.69
CA VAL A 275 -2.07 21.84 0.46
C VAL A 275 -1.64 20.42 0.78
N PHE A 276 -1.30 20.15 2.04
CA PHE A 276 -0.93 18.82 2.52
C PHE A 276 -1.93 18.36 3.58
N LEU A 277 -2.91 17.56 3.16
CA LEU A 277 -4.00 17.06 4.01
C LEU A 277 -3.64 15.70 4.61
N VAL A 278 -3.83 15.54 5.92
CA VAL A 278 -3.63 14.28 6.66
C VAL A 278 -4.92 13.94 7.43
N THR A 279 -5.43 12.71 7.30
CA THR A 279 -6.63 12.25 8.03
C THR A 279 -6.67 10.72 8.20
N ASP A 280 -7.28 10.24 9.29
CA ASP A 280 -7.58 8.82 9.52
C ASP A 280 -9.08 8.48 9.36
N GLY A 281 -9.92 9.49 9.12
CA GLY A 281 -11.37 9.36 9.05
C GLY A 281 -11.96 9.59 7.66
N THR A 282 -13.26 9.36 7.55
CA THR A 282 -14.09 9.61 6.36
C THR A 282 -15.27 10.53 6.71
N VAL A 283 -15.76 11.30 5.74
CA VAL A 283 -16.86 12.26 5.93
C VAL A 283 -17.97 12.04 4.90
N GLU A 284 -19.19 12.49 5.19
CA GLU A 284 -20.33 12.27 4.29
C GLU A 284 -20.27 13.13 3.01
N ASP A 285 -19.62 14.29 3.07
CA ASP A 285 -19.60 15.31 2.00
C ASP A 285 -18.38 15.21 1.06
N GLU A 286 -17.69 14.06 1.02
CA GLU A 286 -16.47 13.83 0.23
C GLU A 286 -16.62 14.15 -1.27
N ARG A 287 -17.77 13.83 -1.87
CA ARG A 287 -18.04 14.14 -3.29
C ARG A 287 -18.24 15.64 -3.52
N GLN A 288 -18.91 16.31 -2.59
CA GLN A 288 -19.12 17.75 -2.60
C GLN A 288 -17.77 18.47 -2.46
N ILE A 289 -16.88 17.98 -1.58
CA ILE A 289 -15.50 18.47 -1.45
C ILE A 289 -14.75 18.33 -2.78
N CYS A 290 -14.82 17.18 -3.45
CA CYS A 290 -14.19 16.98 -4.76
C CYS A 290 -14.73 17.96 -5.82
N ALA A 291 -16.05 18.15 -5.87
CA ALA A 291 -16.69 19.08 -6.81
C ALA A 291 -16.27 20.54 -6.55
N MET A 292 -16.22 20.93 -5.28
CA MET A 292 -15.78 22.25 -4.85
C MET A 292 -14.34 22.54 -5.25
N VAL A 293 -13.40 21.62 -5.00
CA VAL A 293 -12.00 21.77 -5.43
C VAL A 293 -11.94 21.87 -6.95
N LYS A 294 -12.60 20.96 -7.67
CA LYS A 294 -12.62 20.96 -9.14
C LYS A 294 -13.06 22.31 -9.71
N ASN A 295 -14.11 22.91 -9.15
CA ASN A 295 -14.60 24.22 -9.59
C ASN A 295 -13.59 25.35 -9.33
N ARG A 296 -12.86 25.30 -8.20
CA ARG A 296 -11.80 26.29 -7.89
C ARG A 296 -10.59 26.15 -8.82
N MET A 297 -10.28 24.94 -9.29
CA MET A 297 -9.13 24.68 -10.17
C MET A 297 -9.33 25.12 -11.63
N ILE A 298 -10.56 25.41 -12.06
CA ILE A 298 -10.88 25.78 -13.46
C ILE A 298 -10.64 27.28 -13.75
N ASN A 299 -10.50 28.13 -12.73
CA ASN A 299 -10.35 29.58 -12.91
C ASN A 299 -8.90 29.95 -13.28
N GLY A 300 -8.68 30.16 -14.58
CA GLY A 300 -7.39 30.03 -15.26
C GLY A 300 -6.49 31.27 -15.36
N GLU A 301 -6.05 31.84 -14.23
CA GLU A 301 -5.00 32.88 -14.26
C GLU A 301 -3.82 32.64 -13.29
N SER A 302 -3.98 31.77 -12.28
CA SER A 302 -2.93 31.46 -11.30
C SER A 302 -2.51 29.99 -11.31
N ILE A 303 -1.31 29.73 -10.80
CA ILE A 303 -0.82 28.38 -10.54
C ILE A 303 -1.75 27.74 -9.50
N CYS A 304 -2.51 26.71 -9.90
CA CYS A 304 -3.43 26.02 -9.01
C CYS A 304 -2.70 25.35 -7.82
N PRO A 305 -3.29 25.38 -6.61
CA PRO A 305 -2.78 24.64 -5.45
C PRO A 305 -2.63 23.15 -5.74
N ARG A 306 -1.47 22.58 -5.39
CA ARG A 306 -1.23 21.14 -5.43
C ARG A 306 -1.79 20.51 -4.17
N ILE A 307 -2.71 19.57 -4.29
CA ILE A 307 -3.27 18.90 -3.12
C ILE A 307 -2.60 17.55 -2.96
N TYR A 308 -1.83 17.41 -1.89
CA TYR A 308 -1.29 16.14 -1.42
C TYR A 308 -2.16 15.65 -0.28
N THR A 309 -2.46 14.35 -0.28
CA THR A 309 -3.33 13.73 0.73
C THR A 309 -2.65 12.50 1.32
N PHE A 310 -2.66 12.39 2.65
CA PHE A 310 -2.13 11.27 3.38
C PHE A 310 -3.23 10.60 4.21
N GLY A 311 -3.54 9.34 3.89
CA GLY A 311 -4.50 8.53 4.64
C GLY A 311 -3.83 7.72 5.75
N ILE A 312 -4.41 7.71 6.94
CA ILE A 312 -3.96 6.88 8.06
C ILE A 312 -4.98 5.76 8.29
N GLY A 313 -4.50 4.52 8.36
CA GLY A 313 -5.33 3.37 8.70
C GLY A 313 -6.33 2.95 7.61
N SER A 314 -7.27 2.08 7.98
CA SER A 314 -8.28 1.50 7.07
C SER A 314 -9.64 2.21 7.08
N PHE A 315 -9.86 3.17 7.98
CA PHE A 315 -11.18 3.79 8.17
C PHE A 315 -11.40 5.06 7.37
N CYS A 316 -10.35 5.73 6.88
CA CYS A 316 -10.49 6.80 5.89
C CYS A 316 -10.85 6.25 4.50
N ASN A 317 -11.52 7.08 3.71
CA ASN A 317 -11.81 6.74 2.31
C ASN A 317 -10.60 7.06 1.42
N HIS A 318 -9.77 6.06 1.19
CA HIS A 318 -8.56 6.18 0.36
C HIS A 318 -8.83 6.55 -1.10
N TYR A 319 -10.02 6.21 -1.64
CA TYR A 319 -10.41 6.59 -3.00
C TYR A 319 -10.83 8.06 -3.08
N PHE A 320 -11.48 8.59 -2.04
CA PHE A 320 -11.75 10.03 -1.91
C PHE A 320 -10.44 10.82 -1.88
N LEU A 321 -9.52 10.47 -0.97
CA LEU A 321 -8.23 11.16 -0.83
C LEU A 321 -7.45 11.13 -2.15
N ARG A 322 -7.42 9.98 -2.82
CA ARG A 322 -6.82 9.84 -4.16
C ARG A 322 -7.47 10.74 -5.21
N MET A 323 -8.80 10.77 -5.29
CA MET A 323 -9.50 11.67 -6.22
C MET A 323 -9.20 13.13 -5.92
N LEU A 324 -9.18 13.52 -4.65
CA LEU A 324 -8.89 14.88 -4.22
C LEU A 324 -7.48 15.30 -4.66
N ALA A 325 -6.48 14.45 -4.42
CA ALA A 325 -5.11 14.69 -4.86
C ALA A 325 -4.99 14.78 -6.39
N MET A 326 -5.68 13.89 -7.12
CA MET A 326 -5.69 13.90 -8.59
C MET A 326 -6.30 15.19 -9.15
N ILE A 327 -7.44 15.65 -8.60
CA ILE A 327 -8.09 16.91 -9.00
C ILE A 327 -7.15 18.09 -8.73
N GLY A 328 -6.48 18.07 -7.58
CA GLY A 328 -5.48 19.07 -7.21
C GLY A 328 -4.10 18.88 -7.86
N ARG A 329 -3.90 17.98 -8.82
CA ARG A 329 -2.59 17.72 -9.47
C ARG A 329 -1.45 17.34 -8.50
N GLY A 330 -1.76 16.93 -7.28
CA GLY A 330 -0.79 16.43 -6.31
C GLY A 330 -0.76 14.89 -6.28
N GLN A 331 -0.31 14.32 -5.16
CA GLN A 331 -0.20 12.87 -4.99
C GLN A 331 -0.83 12.41 -3.67
N TYR A 332 -1.32 11.17 -3.71
CA TYR A 332 -1.85 10.46 -2.56
C TYR A 332 -0.84 9.41 -2.08
N ASP A 333 -0.70 9.27 -0.76
CA ASP A 333 -0.06 8.12 -0.11
C ASP A 333 -0.81 7.78 1.18
N ALA A 334 -0.51 6.64 1.81
CA ALA A 334 -1.16 6.23 3.05
C ALA A 334 -0.31 5.29 3.88
N ALA A 335 -0.53 5.27 5.19
CA ALA A 335 0.01 4.28 6.11
C ALA A 335 -1.13 3.45 6.71
N LEU A 336 -1.24 2.19 6.29
CA LEU A 336 -2.19 1.23 6.88
C LEU A 336 -1.68 0.62 8.20
N ASP A 337 -0.38 0.71 8.42
CA ASP A 337 0.30 0.29 9.65
C ASP A 337 0.76 1.55 10.38
N VAL A 338 0.53 1.59 11.69
CA VAL A 338 0.87 2.72 12.56
C VAL A 338 2.36 3.02 12.54
N ASP A 339 3.20 1.98 12.45
CA ASP A 339 4.66 2.18 12.43
C ASP A 339 5.18 2.77 11.12
N LEU A 340 4.31 2.89 10.10
CA LEU A 340 4.65 3.45 8.80
C LEU A 340 4.15 4.89 8.61
N ILE A 341 3.45 5.49 9.58
CA ILE A 341 2.89 6.85 9.47
C ILE A 341 3.99 7.87 9.18
N GLU A 342 4.95 8.01 10.09
CA GLU A 342 6.04 8.97 9.94
C GLU A 342 6.87 8.78 8.66
N PRO A 343 7.45 7.59 8.36
CA PRO A 343 8.31 7.44 7.19
C PRO A 343 7.55 7.63 5.85
N ARG A 344 6.28 7.21 5.76
CA ARG A 344 5.50 7.40 4.52
C ARG A 344 5.01 8.83 4.36
N MET A 345 4.57 9.48 5.44
CA MET A 345 4.20 10.89 5.40
C MET A 345 5.40 11.76 4.98
N LEU A 346 6.59 11.50 5.53
CA LEU A 346 7.82 12.18 5.12
C LEU A 346 8.22 11.88 3.67
N THR A 347 8.01 10.65 3.18
CA THR A 347 8.25 10.32 1.77
C THR A 347 7.32 11.11 0.84
N LEU A 348 6.04 11.25 1.21
CA LEU A 348 5.10 12.07 0.44
C LEU A 348 5.47 13.56 0.50
N PHE A 349 5.89 14.05 1.68
CA PHE A 349 6.35 15.42 1.84
C PHE A 349 7.63 15.71 1.05
N ASP A 350 8.60 14.80 1.04
CA ASP A 350 9.84 14.94 0.26
C ASP A 350 9.51 15.06 -1.23
N LYS A 351 8.51 14.32 -1.73
CA LYS A 351 8.00 14.50 -3.11
C LYS A 351 7.35 15.86 -3.33
N ALA A 352 6.47 16.28 -2.41
CA ALA A 352 5.77 17.56 -2.51
C ALA A 352 6.73 18.77 -2.46
N SER A 353 7.80 18.66 -1.67
CA SER A 353 8.74 19.75 -1.40
C SER A 353 9.87 19.88 -2.41
N SER A 354 10.02 18.90 -3.32
CA SER A 354 11.13 18.77 -4.26
C SER A 354 10.72 18.84 -5.73
N LEU A 355 9.70 19.65 -6.04
CA LEU A 355 9.25 19.86 -7.41
C LEU A 355 10.34 20.55 -8.23
N ILE A 356 10.66 19.98 -9.39
CA ILE A 356 11.68 20.50 -10.32
C ILE A 356 11.11 20.92 -11.67
N LEU A 357 9.97 20.36 -12.07
CA LEU A 357 9.31 20.67 -13.34
C LEU A 357 7.79 20.65 -13.13
N ALA A 358 7.14 21.78 -13.39
CA ALA A 358 5.72 21.99 -13.18
C ALA A 358 4.95 22.22 -14.48
N ASN A 359 3.61 22.15 -14.40
CA ASN A 359 2.69 22.42 -15.52
C ASN A 359 3.00 21.57 -16.76
N ILE A 360 3.29 20.29 -16.53
CA ILE A 360 3.67 19.36 -17.56
C ILE A 360 2.51 19.14 -18.54
N LYS A 361 2.81 19.25 -19.84
CA LYS A 361 1.88 19.03 -20.94
C LYS A 361 2.52 18.14 -21.98
N MET A 362 1.70 17.31 -22.63
CA MET A 362 2.09 16.49 -23.76
C MET A 362 1.50 17.11 -25.02
N ASP A 363 2.34 17.51 -25.96
CA ASP A 363 1.85 17.92 -27.28
C ASP A 363 1.62 16.67 -28.16
N THR A 364 0.95 16.82 -29.29
CA THR A 364 0.90 15.81 -30.39
C THR A 364 0.15 14.50 -30.10
N LEU A 365 -0.69 14.45 -29.05
CA LEU A 365 -1.59 13.33 -28.78
C LEU A 365 -3.03 13.58 -29.26
N ASP A 366 -3.33 14.79 -29.72
CA ASP A 366 -4.69 15.21 -30.12
C ASP A 366 -5.19 14.54 -31.41
N ASP A 367 -4.29 13.97 -32.22
CA ASP A 367 -4.60 13.28 -33.48
C ASP A 367 -5.06 11.82 -33.29
N LEU A 368 -5.12 11.33 -32.04
CA LEU A 368 -5.57 9.98 -31.72
C LEU A 368 -7.10 9.90 -31.68
N ASP A 369 -7.67 8.83 -32.26
CA ASP A 369 -9.12 8.66 -32.37
C ASP A 369 -9.80 8.50 -31.00
N ASP A 370 -9.10 7.85 -30.08
CA ASP A 370 -9.52 7.64 -28.70
C ASP A 370 -8.26 7.57 -27.83
N LEU A 371 -8.25 8.31 -26.72
CA LEU A 371 -7.12 8.40 -25.82
C LEU A 371 -7.61 8.44 -24.37
N GLU A 372 -7.17 7.46 -23.60
CA GLU A 372 -7.40 7.38 -22.16
C GLU A 372 -6.06 7.43 -21.45
N VAL A 373 -5.86 8.42 -20.57
CA VAL A 373 -4.59 8.65 -19.86
C VAL A 373 -4.81 8.63 -18.36
N TYR A 374 -3.89 7.98 -17.64
CA TYR A 374 -3.86 7.89 -16.19
C TYR A 374 -2.52 8.37 -15.62
N PRO A 375 -2.55 9.26 -14.60
CA PRO A 375 -3.71 10.07 -14.19
C PRO A 375 -4.20 11.02 -15.30
N PRO A 376 -5.49 11.44 -15.28
CA PRO A 376 -6.06 12.33 -16.30
C PRO A 376 -5.52 13.77 -16.23
N HIS A 377 -5.14 14.23 -15.03
CA HIS A 377 -4.39 15.46 -14.84
C HIS A 377 -2.94 15.11 -14.58
N ILE A 378 -2.04 15.61 -15.43
CA ILE A 378 -0.60 15.30 -15.35
C ILE A 378 0.00 15.99 -14.10
N PRO A 379 0.54 15.20 -13.14
CA PRO A 379 1.25 15.73 -11.99
C PRO A 379 2.54 16.42 -12.39
N ASP A 380 3.08 17.22 -11.47
CA ASP A 380 4.41 17.79 -11.62
C ASP A 380 5.50 16.73 -11.36
N LEU A 381 6.71 16.97 -11.84
CA LEU A 381 7.86 16.09 -11.63
C LEU A 381 8.69 16.58 -10.44
N SER A 382 8.99 15.65 -9.54
CA SER A 382 9.82 15.82 -8.35
C SER A 382 11.18 15.14 -8.53
N SER A 383 12.21 15.59 -7.80
CA SER A 383 13.48 14.86 -7.73
C SER A 383 13.39 13.51 -7.02
N GLU A 384 12.33 13.25 -6.26
CA GLU A 384 12.09 12.02 -5.48
C GLU A 384 11.39 10.91 -6.28
N GLY A 385 11.44 10.96 -7.61
CA GLY A 385 11.14 9.80 -8.45
C GLY A 385 10.66 10.12 -9.85
N PRO A 386 10.62 9.10 -10.73
CA PRO A 386 10.09 9.27 -12.06
C PRO A 386 8.58 9.54 -12.02
N LEU A 387 8.13 10.49 -12.82
CA LEU A 387 6.73 10.65 -13.17
C LEU A 387 6.34 9.54 -14.15
N ILE A 388 5.23 8.86 -13.89
CA ILE A 388 4.72 7.76 -14.71
C ILE A 388 3.32 8.13 -15.18
N LEU A 389 3.09 8.00 -16.48
CA LEU A 389 1.77 8.08 -17.11
C LEU A 389 1.53 6.78 -17.88
N SER A 390 0.31 6.29 -17.90
CA SER A 390 -0.05 5.14 -18.71
C SER A 390 -1.44 5.30 -19.29
N GLY A 391 -1.75 4.55 -20.31
CA GLY A 391 -3.04 4.73 -20.95
C GLY A 391 -3.29 3.77 -22.10
N ARG A 392 -4.43 3.98 -22.73
CA ARG A 392 -4.88 3.23 -23.89
C ARG A 392 -5.25 4.18 -25.01
N TYR A 393 -5.07 3.73 -26.26
CA TYR A 393 -5.35 4.56 -27.42
C TYR A 393 -5.82 3.76 -28.64
N ARG A 394 -6.49 4.44 -29.58
CA ARG A 394 -6.77 3.98 -30.94
C ARG A 394 -6.08 4.86 -31.97
N GLY A 395 -5.72 4.26 -33.10
CA GLY A 395 -5.01 4.93 -34.18
C GLY A 395 -3.50 4.76 -34.11
N ASN A 396 -2.78 5.59 -34.85
CA ASN A 396 -1.32 5.52 -34.94
C ASN A 396 -0.68 6.43 -33.88
N PHE A 397 0.05 5.83 -32.94
CA PHE A 397 0.83 6.63 -31.98
C PHE A 397 1.86 7.49 -32.75
N PRO A 398 2.03 8.78 -32.38
CA PRO A 398 2.94 9.67 -33.09
C PRO A 398 4.38 9.12 -33.08
N LYS A 399 5.16 9.42 -34.12
CA LYS A 399 6.58 9.01 -34.20
C LYS A 399 7.48 9.78 -33.23
N THR A 400 7.03 10.96 -32.82
CA THR A 400 7.74 11.86 -31.90
C THR A 400 6.72 12.43 -30.92
N LEU A 401 7.04 12.41 -29.63
CA LEU A 401 6.21 13.00 -28.58
C LEU A 401 7.03 14.06 -27.85
N LYS A 402 6.50 15.28 -27.74
CA LYS A 402 7.13 16.37 -26.99
C LYS A 402 6.45 16.58 -25.66
N VAL A 403 7.25 16.64 -24.61
CA VAL A 403 6.80 17.02 -23.28
C VAL A 403 7.29 18.42 -22.98
N LYS A 404 6.36 19.28 -22.57
CA LYS A 404 6.63 20.66 -22.17
C LYS A 404 6.36 20.82 -20.69
N GLY A 405 7.04 21.78 -20.06
CA GLY A 405 6.77 22.19 -18.68
C GLY A 405 7.53 23.46 -18.33
N ILE A 406 7.51 23.82 -17.05
CA ILE A 406 8.16 25.01 -16.49
C ILE A 406 9.15 24.56 -15.42
N LEU A 407 10.41 25.02 -15.50
CA LEU A 407 11.44 24.75 -14.48
C LEU A 407 11.30 25.70 -13.28
N ALA A 408 11.99 25.39 -12.18
CA ALA A 408 11.97 26.20 -10.96
C ALA A 408 12.51 27.64 -11.12
N ASP A 409 13.22 27.93 -12.21
CA ASP A 409 13.65 29.29 -12.60
C ASP A 409 12.64 29.99 -13.52
N PHE A 410 11.45 29.41 -13.69
CA PHE A 410 10.36 29.84 -14.57
C PHE A 410 10.70 29.82 -16.07
N SER A 411 11.80 29.19 -16.47
CA SER A 411 12.08 28.96 -17.88
C SER A 411 11.22 27.82 -18.46
N ASN A 412 10.96 27.89 -19.77
CA ASN A 412 10.25 26.84 -20.49
C ASN A 412 11.16 25.63 -20.71
N PHE A 413 10.65 24.45 -20.43
CA PHE A 413 11.31 23.18 -20.66
C PHE A 413 10.62 22.41 -21.78
N VAL A 414 11.42 21.76 -22.63
CA VAL A 414 10.94 20.85 -23.67
C VAL A 414 11.88 19.66 -23.75
N VAL A 415 11.32 18.45 -23.79
CA VAL A 415 12.06 17.21 -24.05
C VAL A 415 11.36 16.36 -25.09
N ASP A 416 12.15 15.79 -26.00
CA ASP A 416 11.69 14.80 -26.96
C ASP A 416 11.70 13.41 -26.31
N MET A 417 10.56 12.73 -26.33
CA MET A 417 10.39 11.42 -25.72
C MET A 417 10.76 10.33 -26.71
N LYS A 418 11.60 9.38 -26.27
CA LYS A 418 11.96 8.21 -27.09
C LYS A 418 10.82 7.19 -27.08
N ILE A 419 10.23 6.93 -28.24
CA ILE A 419 9.11 5.99 -28.41
C ILE A 419 9.64 4.65 -28.91
N GLN A 420 9.24 3.56 -28.27
CA GLN A 420 9.62 2.21 -28.68
C GLN A 420 8.53 1.19 -28.37
N ASN A 421 8.44 0.14 -29.19
CA ASN A 421 7.57 -1.00 -28.90
C ASN A 421 8.18 -1.86 -27.79
N ALA A 422 7.39 -2.16 -26.77
CA ALA A 422 7.75 -3.05 -25.68
C ALA A 422 7.75 -4.49 -26.18
N LYS A 423 8.94 -5.08 -26.36
CA LYS A 423 9.07 -6.50 -26.73
C LYS A 423 9.07 -7.42 -25.52
N ASP A 424 9.77 -7.01 -24.47
CA ASP A 424 10.05 -7.85 -23.29
C ASP A 424 9.47 -7.27 -21.98
N ILE A 425 8.78 -6.13 -22.06
CA ILE A 425 8.21 -5.43 -20.90
C ILE A 425 6.69 -5.49 -20.99
N PRO A 426 5.99 -6.17 -20.06
CA PRO A 426 4.54 -6.28 -20.09
C PRO A 426 3.90 -4.98 -19.59
N VAL A 427 3.71 -4.01 -20.48
CA VAL A 427 3.17 -2.66 -20.18
C VAL A 427 1.84 -2.77 -19.43
N GLN A 428 0.94 -3.63 -19.89
CA GLN A 428 -0.35 -3.87 -19.26
C GLN A 428 -0.21 -4.26 -17.80
N LYS A 429 0.73 -5.16 -17.49
CA LYS A 429 0.92 -5.66 -16.13
C LYS A 429 1.54 -4.61 -15.22
N ILE A 430 2.47 -3.80 -15.73
CA ILE A 430 3.13 -2.77 -14.91
C ILE A 430 2.22 -1.56 -14.65
N SER A 431 1.28 -1.26 -15.54
CA SER A 431 0.32 -0.16 -15.37
C SER A 431 -0.98 -0.57 -14.68
N ALA A 432 -1.33 -1.85 -14.69
CA ALA A 432 -2.63 -2.36 -14.24
C ALA A 432 -3.02 -1.88 -12.84
N ARG A 433 -2.11 -1.95 -11.87
CA ARG A 433 -2.42 -1.55 -10.49
C ARG A 433 -2.80 -0.08 -10.41
N ASP A 434 -1.97 0.80 -10.97
CA ASP A 434 -2.24 2.23 -10.96
C ASP A 434 -3.57 2.49 -11.70
N GLN A 435 -3.80 1.88 -12.87
CA GLN A 435 -5.06 2.04 -13.61
C GLN A 435 -6.29 1.59 -12.81
N ILE A 436 -6.23 0.43 -12.14
CA ILE A 436 -7.29 -0.08 -11.26
C ILE A 436 -7.59 0.91 -10.15
N GLU A 437 -6.56 1.43 -9.48
CA GLU A 437 -6.72 2.39 -8.38
C GLU A 437 -7.36 3.70 -8.86
N HIS A 438 -6.90 4.27 -10.00
CA HIS A 438 -7.46 5.48 -10.58
C HIS A 438 -8.92 5.28 -11.06
N LEU A 439 -9.19 4.18 -11.76
CA LEU A 439 -10.53 3.85 -12.24
C LEU A 439 -11.51 3.59 -11.10
N THR A 440 -11.07 2.93 -10.02
CA THR A 440 -11.91 2.70 -8.83
C THR A 440 -12.26 4.04 -8.16
N ALA A 441 -11.29 4.93 -8.06
CA ALA A 441 -11.49 6.27 -7.52
C ALA A 441 -12.48 7.09 -8.38
N GLN A 442 -12.37 7.01 -9.71
CA GLN A 442 -13.32 7.64 -10.64
C GLN A 442 -14.72 7.00 -10.57
N ALA A 443 -14.81 5.67 -10.49
CA ALA A 443 -16.06 4.95 -10.34
C ALA A 443 -16.79 5.36 -9.07
N TRP A 444 -16.07 5.49 -7.95
CA TRP A 444 -16.60 6.00 -6.69
C TRP A 444 -17.10 7.44 -6.82
N LEU A 445 -16.31 8.35 -7.39
CA LEU A 445 -16.68 9.77 -7.51
C LEU A 445 -17.92 9.97 -8.39
N MET A 446 -18.00 9.25 -9.52
CA MET A 446 -19.06 9.38 -10.52
C MET A 446 -20.26 8.45 -10.28
N GLU A 447 -20.17 7.57 -9.29
CA GLU A 447 -21.16 6.51 -9.04
C GLU A 447 -21.45 5.65 -10.30
N ASN A 448 -20.39 5.34 -11.05
CA ASN A 448 -20.52 4.77 -12.38
C ASN A 448 -20.32 3.25 -12.40
N LYS A 449 -21.42 2.50 -12.52
CA LYS A 449 -21.43 1.03 -12.61
C LYS A 449 -20.66 0.44 -13.79
N GLN A 450 -20.55 1.16 -14.91
CA GLN A 450 -19.76 0.69 -16.05
C GLN A 450 -18.26 0.76 -15.73
N LEU A 451 -17.81 1.78 -14.99
CA LEU A 451 -16.43 1.85 -14.50
C LEU A 451 -16.14 0.76 -13.47
N GLU A 452 -17.07 0.47 -12.55
CA GLU A 452 -16.93 -0.68 -11.62
C GLU A 452 -16.72 -2.00 -12.38
N GLN A 453 -17.52 -2.25 -13.42
CA GLN A 453 -17.37 -3.44 -14.26
C GLN A 453 -16.06 -3.45 -15.05
N LYS A 454 -15.61 -2.29 -15.55
CA LYS A 454 -14.31 -2.15 -16.23
C LYS A 454 -13.16 -2.50 -15.28
N VAL A 455 -13.20 -2.00 -14.04
CA VAL A 455 -12.21 -2.34 -13.01
C VAL A 455 -12.22 -3.84 -12.72
N ALA A 456 -13.39 -4.45 -12.56
CA ALA A 456 -13.49 -5.89 -12.30
C ALA A 456 -12.88 -6.71 -13.45
N LYS A 457 -13.16 -6.36 -14.70
CA LYS A 457 -12.57 -7.02 -15.88
C LYS A 457 -11.05 -6.85 -15.93
N LEU A 458 -10.53 -5.64 -15.70
CA LEU A 458 -9.10 -5.35 -15.68
C LEU A 458 -8.39 -6.12 -14.55
N SER A 459 -9.01 -6.17 -13.37
CA SER A 459 -8.53 -6.95 -12.23
C SER A 459 -8.44 -8.45 -12.56
N LEU A 460 -9.49 -9.03 -13.13
CA LEU A 460 -9.50 -10.44 -13.52
C LEU A 460 -8.47 -10.76 -14.63
N GLN A 461 -8.32 -9.88 -15.62
CA GLN A 461 -7.37 -10.09 -16.72
C GLN A 461 -5.91 -10.01 -16.25
N THR A 462 -5.60 -9.10 -15.32
CA THR A 462 -4.21 -8.79 -14.91
C THR A 462 -3.79 -9.53 -13.64
N GLY A 463 -4.75 -10.05 -12.87
CA GLY A 463 -4.54 -10.74 -11.60
C GLY A 463 -4.25 -9.79 -10.42
N PHE A 464 -4.42 -8.48 -10.59
CA PHE A 464 -4.36 -7.51 -9.49
C PHE A 464 -5.71 -7.40 -8.80
N THR A 465 -5.72 -7.37 -7.47
CA THR A 465 -6.96 -7.24 -6.68
C THR A 465 -7.58 -5.85 -6.81
N SER A 466 -8.90 -5.77 -6.71
CA SER A 466 -9.67 -4.52 -6.71
C SER A 466 -10.81 -4.59 -5.70
N GLU A 467 -11.51 -3.49 -5.46
CA GLU A 467 -12.72 -3.47 -4.62
C GLU A 467 -13.85 -4.34 -5.17
N TYR A 468 -13.81 -4.66 -6.46
CA TYR A 468 -14.88 -5.37 -7.16
C TYR A 468 -14.52 -6.84 -7.47
N THR A 469 -13.40 -7.34 -6.94
CA THR A 469 -12.94 -8.73 -7.15
C THR A 469 -12.45 -9.36 -5.85
N ARG A 470 -12.54 -10.68 -5.75
CA ARG A 470 -12.04 -11.45 -4.60
C ARG A 470 -11.16 -12.60 -5.05
N MET A 471 -10.17 -12.92 -4.22
CA MET A 471 -9.34 -14.09 -4.42
C MET A 471 -10.00 -15.32 -3.78
N MET A 472 -9.86 -16.47 -4.42
CA MET A 472 -10.37 -17.75 -3.92
C MET A 472 -9.31 -18.83 -4.08
N ILE A 473 -9.27 -19.76 -3.14
CA ILE A 473 -8.46 -20.96 -3.22
C ILE A 473 -9.35 -22.09 -3.75
N HIS A 474 -8.89 -22.71 -4.83
CA HIS A 474 -9.54 -23.86 -5.43
C HIS A 474 -8.73 -25.12 -5.10
N GLU A 475 -9.25 -25.94 -4.19
CA GLU A 475 -8.67 -27.22 -3.82
C GLU A 475 -9.17 -28.31 -4.77
N THR A 476 -8.23 -29.04 -5.37
CA THR A 476 -8.54 -30.12 -6.33
C THR A 476 -7.95 -31.43 -5.82
N ASP A 477 -8.81 -32.32 -5.31
CA ASP A 477 -8.38 -33.66 -4.88
C ASP A 477 -8.29 -34.59 -6.10
N HIS A 478 -7.07 -34.80 -6.59
CA HIS A 478 -6.83 -35.69 -7.74
C HIS A 478 -7.04 -37.18 -7.41
N LEU A 479 -7.06 -37.58 -6.13
CA LEU A 479 -7.17 -38.99 -5.72
C LEU A 479 -8.60 -39.50 -5.74
N LYS A 480 -9.61 -38.64 -5.62
CA LYS A 480 -11.03 -39.04 -5.70
C LYS A 480 -11.53 -39.32 -7.12
N LYS A 481 -10.87 -38.80 -8.16
CA LYS A 481 -11.27 -39.03 -9.56
C LYS A 481 -10.97 -40.44 -10.09
N VAL A 482 -10.18 -41.25 -9.39
CA VAL A 482 -9.76 -42.58 -9.89
C VAL A 482 -10.75 -43.71 -9.53
N LYS A 483 -11.76 -43.46 -8.70
CA LYS A 483 -12.72 -44.52 -8.28
C LYS A 483 -13.94 -44.71 -9.17
N GLU A 484 -14.14 -43.91 -10.22
CA GLU A 484 -15.29 -44.06 -11.13
C GLU A 484 -14.87 -44.03 -12.60
N SER A 485 -14.33 -45.15 -13.08
CA SER A 485 -14.31 -45.44 -14.51
C SER A 485 -14.62 -46.92 -14.77
N SER A 486 -15.89 -47.31 -14.60
CA SER A 486 -16.46 -48.49 -15.26
C SER A 486 -17.99 -48.44 -15.27
N GLY A 487 -18.57 -47.98 -16.38
CA GLY A 487 -20.02 -48.06 -16.66
C GLY A 487 -20.40 -47.24 -17.91
N PRO A 488 -21.22 -47.77 -18.84
CA PRO A 488 -21.41 -47.18 -20.17
C PRO A 488 -22.31 -45.95 -20.16
N LYS A 489 -21.97 -44.97 -21.01
CA LYS A 489 -22.71 -43.72 -21.22
C LYS A 489 -23.88 -43.95 -22.20
N GLU A 490 -25.10 -43.66 -21.78
CA GLU A 490 -26.20 -43.29 -22.70
C GLU A 490 -26.33 -41.77 -22.77
N ALA A 491 -26.54 -41.26 -23.99
CA ALA A 491 -26.57 -39.85 -24.30
C ALA A 491 -28.00 -39.29 -24.24
N SER A 492 -28.16 -38.14 -23.57
CA SER A 492 -29.31 -37.26 -23.77
C SER A 492 -28.86 -35.80 -23.72
N LYS A 493 -29.19 -35.06 -24.79
CA LYS A 493 -28.93 -33.62 -24.96
C LYS A 493 -30.11 -32.81 -24.37
N LYS A 494 -29.82 -31.75 -23.61
CA LYS A 494 -30.45 -30.40 -23.71
C LYS A 494 -29.89 -29.35 -22.72
N SER A 495 -29.33 -28.28 -23.29
CA SER A 495 -29.30 -26.83 -22.94
C SER A 495 -29.60 -26.31 -21.50
N ASN A 496 -28.61 -25.64 -20.87
CA ASN A 496 -28.52 -24.19 -20.54
C ASN A 496 -27.35 -23.91 -19.56
N PRO A 497 -26.60 -22.79 -19.66
CA PRO A 497 -25.50 -22.49 -18.74
C PRO A 497 -26.00 -21.62 -17.57
N LEU A 498 -26.39 -22.27 -16.48
CA LEU A 498 -26.49 -21.61 -15.17
C LEU A 498 -25.86 -22.53 -14.14
N PHE A 499 -24.82 -22.01 -13.48
CA PHE A 499 -24.18 -22.56 -12.27
C PHE A 499 -23.90 -24.08 -12.33
N GLU A 500 -22.68 -24.45 -12.73
CA GLU A 500 -22.16 -25.79 -12.48
C GLU A 500 -22.13 -26.02 -10.95
N ALA A 501 -22.94 -26.96 -10.48
CA ALA A 501 -22.85 -27.49 -9.13
C ALA A 501 -21.43 -28.04 -8.88
N PRO A 502 -20.86 -27.91 -7.67
CA PRO A 502 -19.49 -28.35 -7.41
C PRO A 502 -19.36 -29.85 -7.69
N VAL A 503 -18.46 -30.18 -8.62
CA VAL A 503 -18.09 -31.56 -8.94
C VAL A 503 -17.54 -32.21 -7.68
N GLN A 504 -18.02 -33.41 -7.36
CA GLN A 504 -17.65 -34.18 -6.18
C GLN A 504 -16.11 -34.30 -6.08
N GLY A 505 -15.51 -33.63 -5.08
CA GLY A 505 -14.05 -33.58 -4.88
C GLY A 505 -13.37 -32.21 -5.08
N GLN A 506 -14.14 -31.15 -5.37
CA GLN A 506 -13.64 -29.76 -5.40
C GLN A 506 -14.12 -28.97 -4.18
N ARG A 507 -13.22 -28.22 -3.55
CA ARG A 507 -13.54 -27.31 -2.46
C ARG A 507 -13.07 -25.89 -2.81
N MET A 508 -13.97 -24.92 -2.67
CA MET A 508 -13.66 -23.50 -2.85
C MET A 508 -13.59 -22.82 -1.48
N ILE A 509 -12.49 -22.11 -1.22
CA ILE A 509 -12.30 -21.30 -0.01
C ILE A 509 -12.18 -19.84 -0.45
N LEU A 510 -13.13 -19.02 -0.01
CA LEU A 510 -13.11 -17.58 -0.29
C LEU A 510 -12.15 -16.90 0.68
N LEU A 511 -11.18 -16.13 0.15
CA LEU A 511 -10.28 -15.36 0.99
C LEU A 511 -10.94 -14.03 1.43
N PRO A 512 -10.45 -13.42 2.53
CA PRO A 512 -10.88 -12.09 2.93
C PRO A 512 -10.76 -11.06 1.80
N HIS A 513 -11.59 -10.03 1.85
CA HIS A 513 -11.51 -8.93 0.90
C HIS A 513 -10.18 -8.19 1.08
N LEU A 514 -9.46 -7.99 -0.03
CA LEU A 514 -8.11 -7.39 -0.03
C LEU A 514 -8.12 -5.93 -0.47
N GLY A 515 -9.31 -5.37 -0.73
CA GLY A 515 -9.49 -3.96 -1.00
C GLY A 515 -9.21 -3.10 0.23
N ILE A 516 -8.83 -1.86 -0.01
CA ILE A 516 -8.55 -0.87 1.03
C ILE A 516 -9.87 -0.26 1.54
N GLY A 517 -10.96 -0.38 0.77
CA GLY A 517 -12.30 0.04 1.16
C GLY A 517 -12.64 1.51 0.85
N PHE A 518 -13.91 1.87 1.02
CA PHE A 518 -14.46 3.21 0.75
C PHE A 518 -14.69 4.03 2.02
N GLY A 519 -13.88 3.79 3.05
CA GLY A 519 -14.02 4.40 4.37
C GLY A 519 -15.06 3.73 5.28
N ASN A 520 -15.06 4.12 6.55
CA ASN A 520 -15.99 3.65 7.58
C ASN A 520 -16.55 4.83 8.39
N LEU A 521 -17.74 5.30 8.01
CA LEU A 521 -18.42 6.43 8.68
C LEU A 521 -18.76 6.10 10.14
N THR A 522 -19.14 4.86 10.43
CA THR A 522 -19.45 4.43 11.81
C THR A 522 -18.21 4.48 12.68
N ALA A 523 -17.09 3.90 12.23
CA ALA A 523 -15.83 3.95 12.96
C ALA A 523 -15.36 5.40 13.18
N THR A 524 -15.52 6.27 12.17
CA THR A 524 -15.19 7.70 12.31
C THR A 524 -16.07 8.39 13.35
N ALA A 525 -17.39 8.19 13.29
CA ALA A 525 -18.34 8.79 14.25
C ALA A 525 -18.10 8.30 15.70
N GLU A 526 -17.70 7.04 15.85
CA GLU A 526 -17.38 6.42 17.15
C GLU A 526 -15.96 6.76 17.64
N ASN A 527 -15.16 7.51 16.85
CA ASN A 527 -13.75 7.78 17.10
C ASN A 527 -12.94 6.50 17.32
N THR A 528 -13.24 5.45 16.56
CA THR A 528 -12.53 4.17 16.64
C THR A 528 -11.18 4.32 15.93
N PRO A 529 -10.05 4.13 16.63
CA PRO A 529 -8.75 4.25 16.01
C PRO A 529 -8.54 3.10 15.00
N PRO A 530 -7.93 3.36 13.83
CA PRO A 530 -7.60 2.31 12.89
C PRO A 530 -6.66 1.25 13.50
N GLY A 531 -6.88 -0.01 13.13
CA GLY A 531 -6.21 -1.17 13.75
C GLY A 531 -6.95 -1.74 14.96
N PHE A 532 -8.03 -1.10 15.42
CA PHE A 532 -8.97 -1.67 16.40
C PHE A 532 -9.99 -2.57 15.69
N GLU A 533 -9.56 -3.71 15.17
CA GLU A 533 -10.49 -4.81 14.88
C GLU A 533 -10.70 -5.61 16.17
N SER A 534 -11.95 -5.93 16.51
CA SER A 534 -12.25 -6.81 17.63
C SER A 534 -11.47 -8.11 17.43
N LYS A 535 -10.54 -8.40 18.36
CA LYS A 535 -9.73 -9.62 18.36
C LYS A 535 -10.65 -10.84 18.14
N LEU A 536 -10.72 -11.35 16.92
CA LEU A 536 -11.01 -12.76 16.70
C LEU A 536 -9.82 -13.53 17.30
N PRO A 537 -10.05 -14.65 17.99
CA PRO A 537 -9.09 -15.20 18.93
C PRO A 537 -7.73 -15.44 18.25
N GLU A 538 -6.78 -14.63 18.67
CA GLU A 538 -5.40 -14.68 18.25
C GLU A 538 -4.79 -16.02 18.71
N VAL A 539 -4.59 -16.94 17.76
CA VAL A 539 -3.68 -18.09 17.92
C VAL A 539 -2.24 -17.70 18.37
N PRO A 540 -1.74 -16.44 18.17
CA PRO A 540 -0.45 -16.02 18.70
C PRO A 540 -0.31 -15.95 20.24
N GLU A 541 -1.38 -15.67 21.00
CA GLU A 541 -1.25 -15.50 22.46
C GLU A 541 -0.89 -16.81 23.18
N ILE A 542 -1.26 -17.96 22.60
CA ILE A 542 -0.88 -19.30 23.11
C ILE A 542 0.64 -19.52 22.98
N PHE A 543 1.27 -18.97 21.93
CA PHE A 543 2.71 -19.15 21.70
C PHE A 543 3.58 -18.27 22.61
N LYS A 544 3.14 -17.05 22.91
CA LYS A 544 3.87 -16.12 23.79
C LYS A 544 3.79 -16.53 25.26
N ALA A 545 2.64 -17.05 25.70
CA ALA A 545 2.48 -17.62 27.05
C ALA A 545 3.30 -18.90 27.24
N ALA A 546 3.44 -19.72 26.19
CA ALA A 546 4.27 -20.91 26.21
C ALA A 546 5.78 -20.59 26.28
N THR A 547 6.25 -19.43 25.80
CA THR A 547 7.69 -19.11 25.89
C THR A 547 8.08 -18.73 27.33
N ASN A 548 7.26 -17.91 28.00
CA ASN A 548 7.54 -17.46 29.36
C ASN A 548 7.30 -18.55 30.43
N CYS A 549 6.41 -19.51 30.19
CA CYS A 549 6.19 -20.62 31.13
C CYS A 549 7.36 -21.63 31.11
N PHE A 550 8.04 -21.77 29.97
CA PHE A 550 9.15 -22.71 29.80
C PHE A 550 10.51 -22.17 30.29
N GLU A 551 10.73 -20.86 30.33
CA GLU A 551 11.95 -20.28 30.93
C GLU A 551 12.04 -20.55 32.44
N THR A 552 10.92 -20.47 33.15
CA THR A 552 10.90 -20.64 34.62
C THR A 552 11.04 -22.11 35.05
N LEU A 553 10.46 -23.04 34.29
CA LEU A 553 10.52 -24.49 34.55
C LEU A 553 11.87 -25.11 34.17
N CYS A 554 12.61 -24.50 33.25
CA CYS A 554 13.96 -24.96 32.85
C CYS A 554 15.06 -24.65 33.87
N SER A 555 14.76 -23.96 34.98
CA SER A 555 15.75 -23.66 36.03
C SER A 555 15.99 -24.80 37.03
N TYR A 556 15.15 -25.86 37.03
CA TYR A 556 15.22 -26.94 38.04
C TYR A 556 15.29 -28.38 37.50
N CYS A 557 15.44 -28.61 36.19
CA CYS A 557 15.47 -29.97 35.64
C CYS A 557 16.52 -30.16 34.54
N CYS A 558 17.27 -31.27 34.57
CA CYS A 558 18.23 -31.57 33.51
C CYS A 558 17.50 -31.99 32.22
N CYS A 559 18.00 -31.49 31.09
CA CYS A 559 17.32 -31.45 29.79
C CYS A 559 16.92 -32.81 29.18
N MET A 560 17.54 -33.92 29.58
CA MET A 560 17.18 -35.25 29.07
C MET A 560 15.99 -35.89 29.79
N CYS A 561 15.76 -35.58 31.07
CA CYS A 561 14.65 -36.14 31.84
C CYS A 561 13.30 -35.52 31.43
N CYS A 562 13.27 -34.22 31.10
CA CYS A 562 12.06 -33.56 30.60
C CYS A 562 11.62 -34.12 29.24
N ILE A 563 12.54 -34.36 28.32
CA ILE A 563 12.23 -34.89 26.98
C ILE A 563 11.71 -36.34 27.07
N GLN A 564 12.28 -37.17 27.95
CA GLN A 564 11.79 -38.54 28.18
C GLN A 564 10.44 -38.59 28.91
N CYS A 565 10.15 -37.61 29.77
CA CYS A 565 8.85 -37.51 30.43
C CYS A 565 7.77 -37.07 29.42
N CYS A 566 8.03 -36.02 28.62
CA CYS A 566 7.09 -35.49 27.64
C CYS A 566 6.79 -36.48 26.48
N THR A 567 7.72 -37.36 26.14
CA THR A 567 7.52 -38.38 25.08
C THR A 567 6.68 -39.59 25.53
N ARG A 568 6.42 -39.73 26.84
CA ARG A 568 5.60 -40.83 27.40
C ARG A 568 4.18 -40.41 27.81
N ILE A 569 3.82 -39.14 27.67
CA ILE A 569 2.51 -38.62 28.06
C ILE A 569 1.50 -38.88 26.94
N ASN A 570 0.57 -39.81 27.20
CA ASN A 570 -0.64 -40.03 26.40
C ASN A 570 -1.48 -38.74 26.36
N SER A 571 -2.15 -38.46 25.23
CA SER A 571 -3.06 -37.33 25.02
C SER A 571 -4.05 -37.09 26.16
N GLN A 572 -4.60 -38.13 26.79
CA GLN A 572 -5.51 -38.01 27.94
C GLN A 572 -4.84 -37.44 29.19
N CYS A 573 -3.56 -37.76 29.40
CA CYS A 573 -2.78 -37.28 30.53
C CYS A 573 -2.32 -35.83 30.30
N ALA A 574 -2.05 -35.45 29.05
CA ALA A 574 -1.81 -34.04 28.66
C ALA A 574 -3.08 -33.17 28.84
N THR A 575 -4.27 -33.70 28.50
CA THR A 575 -5.54 -32.99 28.75
C THR A 575 -5.82 -32.82 30.23
N ALA A 576 -5.56 -33.86 31.05
CA ALA A 576 -5.69 -33.78 32.50
C ALA A 576 -4.72 -32.77 33.13
N LEU A 577 -3.47 -32.70 32.64
CA LEU A 577 -2.49 -31.70 33.10
C LEU A 577 -2.91 -30.27 32.72
N ALA A 578 -3.41 -30.07 31.50
CA ALA A 578 -3.91 -28.78 31.05
C ALA A 578 -5.13 -28.33 31.89
N GLN A 579 -6.05 -29.24 32.19
CA GLN A 579 -7.18 -28.96 33.06
C GLN A 579 -6.75 -28.68 34.51
N LEU A 580 -5.72 -29.37 35.02
CA LEU A 580 -5.14 -29.10 36.34
C LEU A 580 -4.47 -27.72 36.39
N CYS A 581 -3.73 -27.32 35.35
CA CYS A 581 -3.11 -26.00 35.23
C CYS A 581 -4.15 -24.88 35.11
N ILE A 582 -5.25 -25.11 34.37
CA ILE A 582 -6.38 -24.18 34.31
C ILE A 582 -7.05 -24.07 35.68
N GLY A 583 -7.26 -25.19 36.38
CA GLY A 583 -7.81 -25.22 37.74
C GLY A 583 -6.92 -24.48 38.76
N LEU A 584 -5.61 -24.63 38.67
CA LEU A 584 -4.64 -23.92 39.52
C LEU A 584 -4.55 -22.42 39.18
N GLY A 585 -4.69 -22.06 37.90
CA GLY A 585 -4.83 -20.66 37.46
C GLY A 585 -6.08 -19.98 38.03
N CYS A 586 -7.20 -20.70 38.09
CA CYS A 586 -8.43 -20.23 38.75
C CYS A 586 -8.26 -20.05 40.26
N PHE A 587 -7.45 -20.89 40.94
CA PHE A 587 -7.10 -20.70 42.36
C PHE A 587 -6.22 -19.45 42.59
N GLY A 588 -5.33 -19.13 41.65
CA GLY A 588 -4.56 -17.87 41.66
C GLY A 588 -5.43 -16.63 41.55
N CYS A 589 -6.48 -16.67 40.73
CA CYS A 589 -7.46 -15.58 40.64
C CYS A 589 -8.29 -15.42 41.92
N ILE A 590 -8.60 -16.51 42.64
CA ILE A 590 -9.32 -16.47 43.93
C ILE A 590 -8.44 -15.84 45.03
N SER A 591 -7.13 -16.11 45.03
CA SER A 591 -6.15 -15.45 45.91
C SER A 591 -6.01 -13.96 45.62
N CYS A 592 -6.07 -13.55 44.36
CA CYS A 592 -6.03 -12.14 43.98
C CYS A 592 -7.32 -11.39 44.39
N CYS A 593 -8.47 -12.07 44.38
CA CYS A 593 -9.73 -11.52 44.87
C CYS A 593 -9.83 -11.47 46.41
N SER A 594 -9.13 -12.32 47.16
CA SER A 594 -9.14 -12.24 48.64
C SER A 594 -8.30 -11.07 49.18
N ASP A 595 -7.25 -10.66 48.46
CA ASP A 595 -6.38 -9.55 48.86
C ASP A 595 -6.96 -8.17 48.52
N ILE A 596 -7.86 -8.09 47.54
CA ILE A 596 -8.49 -6.83 47.10
C ILE A 596 -9.82 -6.56 47.82
N CYS A 597 -10.52 -7.59 48.31
CA CYS A 597 -11.86 -7.44 48.91
C CYS A 597 -11.89 -7.39 50.45
N CYS A 598 -10.77 -7.58 51.16
CA CYS A 598 -10.73 -7.69 52.62
C CYS A 598 -9.70 -6.79 53.34
N SER A 599 -9.29 -5.66 52.78
CA SER A 599 -8.51 -4.64 53.51
C SER A 599 -9.32 -3.36 53.70
N GLY A 600 -10.17 -3.36 54.73
CA GLY A 600 -11.00 -2.23 55.09
C GLY A 600 -11.73 -2.45 56.41
N ASN A 601 -11.02 -2.83 57.46
CA ASN A 601 -11.45 -2.51 58.82
C ASN A 601 -10.27 -2.50 59.81
N GLU A 602 -10.28 -1.45 60.63
CA GLU A 602 -9.50 -1.17 61.85
C GLU A 602 -8.10 -0.55 61.71
N GLY A 603 -7.97 0.69 62.20
CA GLY A 603 -6.72 1.40 62.46
C GLY A 603 -6.80 2.89 62.20
#